data_AF-A0A7Y2SL80-F1
#
_entry.id   AF-A0A7Y2SL80-F1
#
_cell.length_a   1.000
_cell.length_b   1.000
_cell.length_c   1.000
_cell.angle_alpha   90.00
_cell.angle_beta   90.00
_cell.angle_gamma   90.00
#
_symmetry.space_group_name_H-M   'P 1'
#
loop_
_entity.id
_entity.type
_entity.pdbx_description
1 polymer ?
#
loop_
_entity_poly.entity_id
_entity_poly.type
_entity_poly.pdbx_seq_one_letter_code
_entity_poly.pdbx_strand_id
1 'polypeptide(L)' 'MHRERLRNLFSSYEPAIQSVIDQVLQLEQEYITMDRPRLKDQIDDIIEEVAKQELGITKKPHTSRA' A
#
# COMPACT_ATOMS: atom_id res chain seq x y z
N MET A 1 9.30 11.21 -13.74
CA MET A 1 8.43 11.07 -14.92
C MET A 1 7.32 10.02 -14.73
N HIS A 2 7.60 8.76 -14.33
CA HIS A 2 6.52 7.75 -14.16
C HIS A 2 5.60 7.96 -12.94
N ARG A 3 6.17 8.36 -11.79
CA ARG A 3 5.44 8.60 -10.54
C ARG A 3 4.34 9.66 -10.66
N GLU A 4 4.65 10.78 -11.31
CA GLU A 4 3.72 11.90 -11.51
C GLU A 4 2.59 11.52 -12.47
N ARG A 5 2.90 10.72 -13.50
CA ARG A 5 1.89 10.19 -14.42
C ARG A 5 0.92 9.24 -13.72
N LEU A 6 1.42 8.39 -12.82
CA LEU A 6 0.57 7.49 -12.03
C LEU A 6 -0.30 8.27 -11.05
N ARG A 7 0.25 9.23 -10.30
CA ARG A 7 -0.55 10.13 -9.45
C ARG A 7 -1.67 10.83 -10.21
N ASN A 8 -1.37 11.33 -11.41
CA ASN A 8 -2.37 12.02 -12.23
C ASN A 8 -3.47 11.07 -12.72
N LEU A 9 -3.13 9.83 -13.09
CA LEU A 9 -4.10 8.81 -13.54
C LEU A 9 -5.11 8.45 -12.45
N PHE A 10 -4.68 8.46 -11.20
CA PHE A 10 -5.51 8.07 -10.06
C PHE A 10 -6.03 9.25 -9.23
N SER A 11 -5.82 10.48 -9.71
CA SER A 11 -6.21 11.71 -9.01
C SER A 11 -7.73 11.86 -8.78
N SER A 12 -8.54 11.17 -9.58
CA SER A 12 -10.01 11.17 -9.45
C SER A 12 -10.56 10.01 -8.61
N TYR A 13 -9.70 9.11 -8.11
CA TYR A 13 -10.10 7.98 -7.29
C TYR A 13 -10.24 8.39 -5.82
N GLU A 14 -10.85 7.53 -5.01
CA GLU A 14 -11.02 7.77 -3.58
C GLU A 14 -9.66 8.01 -2.87
N PRO A 15 -9.61 8.86 -1.83
CA PRO A 15 -8.38 9.18 -1.10
C PRO A 15 -7.59 7.95 -0.62
N ALA A 16 -8.29 6.89 -0.23
CA ALA A 16 -7.69 5.62 0.17
C ALA A 16 -6.87 4.98 -0.97
N ILE A 17 -7.42 4.97 -2.19
CA ILE A 17 -6.74 4.41 -3.37
C ILE A 17 -5.51 5.27 -3.71
N GLN A 18 -5.63 6.60 -3.60
CA GLN A 18 -4.50 7.50 -3.80
C GLN A 18 -3.38 7.25 -2.77
N SER A 19 -3.74 6.98 -1.51
CA SER A 19 -2.79 6.66 -0.43
C SER A 19 -2.03 5.36 -0.70
N VAL A 20 -2.72 4.29 -1.14
CA VAL A 20 -2.08 3.03 -1.52
C VAL A 20 -1.04 3.27 -2.62
N ILE A 21 -1.42 3.99 -3.68
CA ILE A 21 -0.54 4.25 -4.83
C ILE A 21 0.70 5.05 -4.41
N ASP A 22 0.53 6.04 -3.54
CA ASP A 22 1.65 6.82 -3.04
C ASP A 22 2.65 5.99 -2.24
N GLN A 23 2.15 5.11 -1.36
CA GLN A 23 2.98 4.22 -0.56
C GLN A 23 3.70 3.17 -1.41
N VAL A 24 3.03 2.60 -2.41
CA VAL A 24 3.65 1.65 -3.36
C VAL A 24 4.73 2.33 -4.19
N LEU A 25 4.50 3.56 -4.69
CA LEU A 25 5.49 4.30 -5.47
C LEU A 25 6.72 4.70 -4.63
N GLN A 26 6.53 4.97 -3.34
CA GLN A 26 7.63 5.21 -2.42
C GLN A 26 8.44 3.93 -2.17
N LEU A 27 7.76 2.81 -1.94
CA LEU A 27 8.38 1.51 -1.80
C LEU A 27 9.22 1.15 -3.04
N GLU A 28 8.67 1.27 -4.24
CA GLU A 28 9.44 1.05 -5.47
C GLU A 28 10.70 1.92 -5.55
N GLN A 29 10.61 3.18 -5.12
CA GLN A 29 11.75 4.10 -5.14
C GLN A 29 12.86 3.70 -4.16
N GLU A 30 12.50 3.14 -2.99
CA GLU A 30 13.44 2.62 -2.00
C GLU A 30 14.19 1.38 -2.49
N TYR A 31 13.57 0.60 -3.39
CA TYR A 31 14.10 -0.68 -3.87
C TYR A 31 14.60 -0.67 -5.33
N ILE A 32 14.65 0.49 -5.99
CA ILE A 32 15.13 0.67 -7.38
C ILE A 32 16.55 0.12 -7.62
N THR A 33 17.35 -0.07 -6.57
CA THR A 33 18.72 -0.59 -6.64
C THR A 33 18.87 -2.09 -6.33
N MET A 34 17.79 -2.79 -5.95
CA MET A 34 17.85 -4.21 -5.58
C MET A 34 17.33 -5.11 -6.71
N ASP A 35 18.14 -6.07 -7.12
CA ASP A 35 17.88 -6.95 -8.27
C ASP A 35 16.55 -7.73 -8.18
N ARG A 36 16.07 -8.05 -6.96
CA ARG A 36 14.75 -8.68 -6.70
C ARG A 36 14.27 -8.41 -5.26
N PRO A 37 13.58 -7.30 -5.00
CA PRO A 37 12.96 -7.07 -3.70
C PRO A 37 11.65 -7.86 -3.64
N ARG A 38 11.34 -8.47 -2.49
CA ARG A 38 10.04 -9.12 -2.24
C ARG A 38 8.96 -8.05 -1.99
N LEU A 39 8.72 -7.20 -2.99
CA LEU A 39 7.80 -6.07 -2.90
C LEU A 39 6.35 -6.51 -2.72
N LYS A 40 5.99 -7.71 -3.20
CA LYS A 40 4.61 -8.22 -3.18
C LYS A 40 4.05 -8.24 -1.75
N ASP A 41 4.78 -8.81 -0.79
CA ASP A 41 4.29 -8.94 0.59
C ASP A 41 4.12 -7.56 1.25
N GLN A 42 5.02 -6.62 0.95
CA GLN A 42 4.95 -5.24 1.44
C GLN A 42 3.81 -4.43 0.81
N ILE A 43 3.49 -4.67 -0.47
CA ILE A 43 2.33 -4.08 -1.13
C ILE A 43 1.03 -4.62 -0.50
N ASP A 44 0.98 -5.92 -0.22
CA ASP A 44 -0.16 -6.55 0.45
C ASP A 44 -0.38 -5.93 1.84
N ASP A 45 0.70 -5.69 2.60
CA ASP A 45 0.65 -5.00 3.90
C ASP A 45 0.12 -3.56 3.78
N ILE A 46 0.59 -2.78 2.80
CA ILE A 46 0.13 -1.40 2.54
C ILE A 46 -1.38 -1.37 2.28
N ILE A 47 -1.87 -2.29 1.44
CA ILE A 47 -3.30 -2.38 1.12
C ILE A 47 -4.09 -2.74 2.38
N GLU A 48 -3.61 -3.69 3.19
CA GLU A 48 -4.29 -4.11 4.41
C GLU A 48 -4.34 -2.99 5.46
N GLU A 49 -3.29 -2.19 5.59
CA GLU A 49 -3.27 -1.03 6.50
C GLU A 49 -4.25 0.06 6.09
N VAL A 50 -4.26 0.44 4.80
CA VAL A 50 -5.22 1.44 4.30
C VAL A 50 -6.64 0.93 4.45
N ALA A 51 -6.91 -0.34 4.12
CA ALA A 51 -8.24 -0.94 4.30
C ALA A 51 -8.69 -0.94 5.77
N LYS A 52 -7.79 -1.19 6.73
CA LYS A 52 -8.10 -1.13 8.17
C LYS A 52 -8.46 0.29 8.62
N GLN A 53 -7.75 1.30 8.12
CA GLN A 53 -8.00 2.70 8.46
C GLN A 53 -9.37 3.16 7.95
N GLU A 54 -9.74 2.79 6.72
CA GLU A 54 -11.03 3.13 6.13
C GLU A 54 -12.21 2.35 6.74
N LEU A 55 -12.02 1.07 7.05
CA LEU A 55 -13.08 0.22 7.59
C LEU A 55 -13.20 0.30 9.13
N GLY A 56 -12.32 1.03 9.81
CA GLY A 56 -12.28 1.14 11.27
C GLY A 56 -12.04 -0.21 11.98
N ILE A 57 -11.47 -1.20 11.28
CA ILE A 57 -11.27 -2.55 11.80
C ILE A 57 -10.03 -2.54 12.69
N THR A 58 -10.22 -2.17 13.96
CA THR A 58 -9.27 -2.49 15.02
C THR A 58 -9.28 -4.01 15.20
N LYS A 59 -8.12 -4.66 15.02
CA LYS A 59 -7.99 -6.12 15.21
C LYS A 59 -8.59 -6.50 16.57
N LYS A 60 -9.70 -7.26 16.58
CA LYS A 60 -9.90 -8.19 17.70
C LYS A 60 -8.78 -9.23 17.58
N PRO A 61 -8.04 -9.51 18.66
CA PRO A 61 -6.93 -10.45 18.61
C PRO A 61 -7.49 -11.80 18.16
N HIS A 62 -6.89 -12.39 17.13
CA HIS A 62 -7.05 -13.80 16.84
C HIS A 62 -6.47 -14.56 18.03
N THR A 63 -7.31 -14.84 19.02
CA THR A 63 -7.03 -15.87 20.01
C THR A 63 -7.07 -17.19 19.27
N SER A 64 -5.89 -17.62 18.82
CA SER A 64 -5.65 -19.02 18.51
C SER A 64 -5.90 -19.79 19.80
N ARG A 65 -7.06 -20.44 19.87
CA ARG A 65 -7.47 -21.25 21.01
C ARG A 65 -6.72 -22.57 20.88
N ALA A 66 -5.67 -22.72 21.69
CA ALA A 66 -5.06 -24.02 22.00
C ALA A 66 -6.01 -24.85 22.89
#